data_AF-A0A920UFR1-F1
#
_entry.id   AF-A0A920UFR1-F1
#
_cell.length_a   1.000
_cell.length_b   1.000
_cell.length_c   1.000
_cell.angle_alpha   90.00
_cell.angle_beta   90.00
_cell.angle_gamma   90.00
#
_symmetry.space_group_name_H-M   'P 1'
#
loop_
_entity.id
_entity.type
_entity.pdbx_description
1 polymer ?
#
loop_
_entity_poly.entity_id
_entity_poly.type
_entity_poly.pdbx_seq_one_letter_code
_entity_poly.pdbx_strand_id
1 'polypeptide(L)'
;MHARSIRSPLDSVLNVYGPDGKNIQGNDDSSGSADSRVTVALPADGKHFIRVTDHLRKGGEDYVYRVEAKPVAPELATFIPRFRAQDTQSRQMMPIPRGNRIATVLQVTRGNFGGPLKFAADKLPDGITMHAAEMPPNIDRFPVVFEAKPEADWPQRWSMSTSPTPTRRKTFAASSATRSRWCAARATGFFTGPKSIGLPSP
;
A
#
# COMPACT_ATOMS: atom_id res chain seq x y z
N MET A 1 -16.18 0.47 -7.89
CA MET A 1 -17.45 -0.23 -8.14
C MET A 1 -17.68 -0.21 -9.64
N HIS A 2 -18.34 -1.21 -10.21
CA HIS A 2 -18.68 -1.25 -11.64
C HIS A 2 -20.19 -1.39 -11.82
N ALA A 3 -20.84 -0.32 -12.29
CA ALA A 3 -22.23 -0.32 -12.74
C ALA A 3 -22.33 0.35 -14.12
N ARG A 4 -21.93 1.62 -14.23
CA ARG A 4 -21.92 2.34 -15.51
C ARG A 4 -20.95 1.73 -16.51
N SER A 5 -19.78 1.29 -16.04
CA SER A 5 -18.82 0.55 -16.86
C SER A 5 -19.36 -0.78 -17.43
N ILE A 6 -20.37 -1.39 -16.81
CA ILE A 6 -21.05 -2.60 -17.32
C ILE A 6 -22.41 -2.28 -17.97
N ARG A 7 -22.66 -1.00 -18.30
CA ARG A 7 -23.89 -0.49 -18.92
C ARG A 7 -25.17 -0.68 -18.07
N SER A 8 -25.02 -0.77 -16.76
CA SER A 8 -26.15 -0.72 -15.84
C SER A 8 -26.72 0.70 -15.76
N PRO A 9 -28.05 0.87 -15.61
CA PRO A 9 -28.69 2.15 -15.37
C PRO A 9 -28.45 2.70 -13.95
N LEU A 10 -27.89 1.89 -13.04
CA LEU A 10 -27.58 2.28 -11.67
C LEU A 10 -26.59 3.46 -11.64
N ASP A 11 -26.99 4.56 -11.02
CA ASP A 11 -26.10 5.65 -10.64
C ASP A 11 -25.66 5.43 -9.20
N SER A 12 -24.42 5.01 -9.04
CA SER A 12 -24.03 4.38 -7.80
C SER A 12 -23.64 5.33 -6.71
N VAL A 13 -23.98 4.97 -5.47
CA VAL A 13 -23.50 5.62 -4.26
C VAL A 13 -22.98 4.53 -3.32
N LEU A 14 -21.68 4.55 -3.08
CA LEU A 14 -21.00 3.63 -2.17
C LEU A 14 -20.79 4.30 -0.83
N ASN A 15 -21.24 3.65 0.25
CA ASN A 15 -21.00 4.10 1.62
C ASN A 15 -20.34 2.97 2.42
N VAL A 16 -19.27 3.29 3.14
CA VAL A 16 -18.58 2.36 4.05
C VAL A 16 -18.92 2.73 5.49
N TYR A 17 -19.25 1.71 6.27
CA TYR A 17 -19.66 1.82 7.68
C TYR A 17 -18.72 1.02 8.58
N GLY A 18 -18.46 1.57 9.76
CA GLY A 18 -17.72 0.93 10.84
C GLY A 18 -18.51 -0.18 11.54
N PRO A 19 -17.86 -0.94 12.44
CA PRO A 19 -18.52 -1.96 13.25
C PRO A 19 -19.59 -1.40 14.19
N ASP A 20 -19.48 -0.12 14.53
CA ASP A 20 -20.45 0.66 15.31
C ASP A 20 -21.65 1.16 14.47
N GLY A 21 -21.67 0.85 13.17
CA GLY A 21 -22.71 1.29 12.24
C GLY A 21 -22.60 2.76 11.84
N LYS A 22 -21.53 3.47 12.22
CA LYS A 22 -21.28 4.85 11.77
C LYS A 22 -20.72 4.86 10.37
N ASN A 23 -21.12 5.85 9.57
CA ASN A 23 -20.54 6.06 8.24
C ASN A 23 -19.09 6.53 8.41
N ILE A 24 -18.15 5.85 7.74
CA ILE A 24 -16.74 6.23 7.71
C ILE A 24 -16.50 7.14 6.51
N GLN A 25 -16.93 6.69 5.33
CA GLN A 25 -16.75 7.42 4.09
C GLN A 25 -17.74 6.98 3.03
N GLY A 26 -18.16 7.90 2.17
CA GLY A 26 -18.99 7.61 1.01
C GLY A 26 -18.48 8.32 -0.23
N ASN A 27 -18.87 7.80 -1.40
CA ASN A 27 -18.61 8.41 -2.68
C ASN A 27 -19.66 7.93 -3.71
N ASP A 28 -20.05 8.79 -4.64
CA ASP A 28 -21.00 8.52 -5.71
C ASP A 28 -20.33 8.50 -7.09
N ASP A 29 -19.44 9.44 -7.38
CA ASP A 29 -18.70 9.52 -8.65
C ASP A 29 -17.20 9.27 -8.50
N SER A 30 -16.51 8.87 -9.56
CA SER A 30 -15.05 8.77 -9.52
C SER A 30 -14.43 8.91 -10.90
N SER A 31 -13.38 9.74 -10.99
CA SER A 31 -12.57 9.91 -12.21
C SER A 31 -13.41 10.26 -13.45
N GLY A 32 -14.45 11.07 -13.29
CA GLY A 32 -15.35 11.48 -14.38
C GLY A 32 -16.35 10.41 -14.82
N SER A 33 -16.46 9.30 -14.08
CA SER A 33 -17.47 8.26 -14.25
C SER A 33 -18.47 8.29 -13.09
N ALA A 34 -19.73 7.92 -13.35
CA ALA A 34 -20.76 7.70 -12.33
C ALA A 34 -20.61 6.34 -11.60
N ASP A 35 -19.42 5.72 -11.72
CA ASP A 35 -19.02 4.56 -10.93
C ASP A 35 -18.31 5.01 -9.64
N SER A 36 -18.87 4.67 -8.48
CA SER A 36 -18.27 5.07 -7.21
C SER A 36 -16.98 4.31 -6.90
N ARG A 37 -16.04 5.02 -6.25
CA ARG A 37 -14.82 4.42 -5.70
C ARG A 37 -14.46 5.06 -4.36
N VAL A 38 -14.19 4.24 -3.34
CA VAL A 38 -13.75 4.72 -2.03
C VAL A 38 -12.44 4.04 -1.65
N THR A 39 -11.48 4.84 -1.18
CA THR A 39 -10.27 4.37 -0.50
C THR A 39 -10.33 4.85 0.94
N VAL A 40 -10.39 3.93 1.90
CA VAL A 40 -10.63 4.26 3.31
C VAL A 40 -9.60 3.60 4.21
N ALA A 41 -9.11 4.35 5.20
CA ALA A 41 -8.34 3.80 6.30
C ALA A 41 -9.33 3.29 7.37
N LEU A 42 -9.30 1.99 7.65
CA LEU A 42 -10.21 1.40 8.64
C LEU A 42 -9.76 1.81 10.07
N PRO A 43 -10.62 2.44 10.88
CA PRO A 43 -10.23 2.99 12.18
C PRO A 43 -10.09 1.92 13.27
N ALA A 44 -10.74 0.78 13.11
CA ALA A 44 -10.71 -0.32 14.06
C ALA A 44 -10.76 -1.65 13.31
N ASP A 45 -10.34 -2.72 13.98
CA ASP A 45 -10.58 -4.07 13.49
C ASP A 45 -12.02 -4.49 13.78
N GLY A 46 -12.67 -5.11 12.81
CA GLY A 46 -14.03 -5.59 12.99
C GLY A 46 -14.79 -5.77 11.69
N LYS A 47 -16.06 -6.13 11.81
CA LYS A 47 -16.97 -6.24 10.67
C LYS A 47 -17.34 -4.84 10.21
N HIS A 48 -16.95 -4.51 8.98
CA HIS A 48 -17.36 -3.30 8.31
C HIS A 48 -18.46 -3.63 7.32
N PHE A 49 -19.33 -2.66 7.05
CA PHE A 49 -20.44 -2.83 6.13
C PHE A 49 -20.30 -1.88 4.96
N ILE A 50 -20.61 -2.38 3.77
CA ILE A 50 -20.67 -1.57 2.56
C ILE A 50 -22.14 -1.48 2.16
N ARG A 51 -22.62 -0.25 1.97
CA ARG A 51 -23.96 0.02 1.44
C ARG A 51 -23.82 0.57 0.03
N VAL A 52 -24.50 -0.07 -0.91
CA VAL A 52 -24.65 0.39 -2.29
C VAL A 52 -26.09 0.86 -2.46
N THR A 53 -26.26 2.07 -2.95
CA THR A 53 -27.57 2.66 -3.27
C THR A 53 -27.51 3.35 -4.63
N ASP A 54 -28.67 3.47 -5.28
CA ASP A 54 -28.81 4.38 -6.42
C ASP A 54 -28.94 5.83 -5.91
N HIS A 55 -28.32 6.78 -6.58
CA HIS A 55 -28.34 8.20 -6.21
C HIS A 55 -29.77 8.76 -6.22
N LEU A 56 -30.59 8.35 -7.18
CA LEU A 56 -32.00 8.72 -7.28
C LEU A 56 -32.93 7.71 -6.58
N ARG A 57 -32.35 6.76 -5.81
CA ARG A 57 -33.06 5.69 -5.11
C ARG A 57 -33.93 4.83 -6.04
N LYS A 58 -33.55 4.72 -7.31
CA LYS A 58 -34.20 3.83 -8.28
C LYS A 58 -33.65 2.40 -8.16
N GLY A 59 -34.36 1.46 -8.78
CA GLY A 59 -33.97 0.05 -8.85
C GLY A 59 -34.80 -0.71 -9.88
N GLY A 60 -34.34 -1.91 -10.23
CA GLY A 60 -34.95 -2.79 -11.24
C GLY A 60 -34.08 -4.00 -11.52
N GLU A 61 -34.54 -4.93 -12.36
CA GLU A 61 -33.77 -6.12 -12.77
C GLU A 61 -32.40 -5.74 -13.33
N ASP A 62 -32.38 -4.69 -14.14
CA ASP A 62 -31.22 -4.28 -14.93
C ASP A 62 -30.18 -3.51 -14.11
N TYR A 63 -30.46 -3.18 -12.85
CA TYR A 63 -29.58 -2.44 -11.94
C TYR A 63 -28.47 -3.35 -11.39
N VAL A 64 -27.77 -4.01 -12.30
CA VAL A 64 -26.67 -4.94 -12.00
C VAL A 64 -25.43 -4.13 -11.61
N TYR A 65 -24.67 -4.64 -10.65
CA TYR A 65 -23.41 -4.02 -10.23
C TYR A 65 -22.40 -5.08 -9.79
N ARG A 66 -21.12 -4.70 -9.82
CA ARG A 66 -20.01 -5.50 -9.28
C ARG A 66 -19.21 -4.66 -8.28
N VAL A 67 -19.03 -5.21 -7.09
CA VAL A 67 -18.18 -4.62 -6.04
C VAL A 67 -16.85 -5.35 -6.02
N GLU A 68 -15.76 -4.59 -6.13
CA GLU A 68 -14.41 -5.08 -5.89
C GLU A 68 -13.83 -4.41 -4.65
N ALA A 69 -13.27 -5.21 -3.75
CA ALA A 69 -12.50 -4.74 -2.60
C ALA A 69 -11.11 -5.37 -2.66
N LYS A 70 -10.07 -4.54 -2.64
CA LYS A 70 -8.68 -4.97 -2.64
C LYS A 70 -7.94 -4.26 -1.52
N PRO A 71 -7.09 -4.95 -0.74
CA PRO A 71 -6.20 -4.28 0.19
C PRO A 71 -5.26 -3.38 -0.61
N VAL A 72 -5.10 -2.14 -0.17
CA VAL A 72 -4.13 -1.22 -0.75
C VAL A 72 -2.77 -1.58 -0.16
N ALA A 73 -1.88 -2.12 -0.99
CA ALA A 73 -0.53 -2.48 -0.57
C ALA A 73 0.32 -1.21 -0.40
N PRO A 74 1.22 -1.18 0.59
CA PRO A 74 2.23 -0.14 0.68
C PRO A 74 3.19 -0.25 -0.51
N GLU A 75 3.53 0.88 -1.12
CA GLU A 75 4.49 0.99 -2.21
C GLU A 75 5.69 1.82 -1.73
N LEU A 76 6.90 1.35 -2.04
CA LEU A 76 8.14 2.00 -1.68
C LEU A 76 9.09 1.93 -2.87
N ALA A 77 9.68 3.07 -3.20
CA ALA A 77 10.79 3.16 -4.13
C ALA A 77 11.92 3.94 -3.47
N THR A 78 13.15 3.49 -3.64
CA THR A 78 14.34 4.14 -3.09
C THR A 78 15.38 4.29 -4.18
N PHE A 79 15.91 5.50 -4.33
CA PHE A 79 16.86 5.83 -5.37
C PHE A 79 17.80 6.94 -4.92
N ILE A 80 18.94 7.07 -5.60
CA ILE A 80 19.83 8.21 -5.40
C ILE A 80 19.23 9.40 -6.16
N PRO A 81 18.97 10.54 -5.50
CA PRO A 81 18.32 11.67 -6.14
C PRO A 81 19.16 12.19 -7.30
N ARG A 82 18.48 12.62 -8.36
CA ARG A 82 19.11 13.38 -9.44
C ARG A 82 19.17 14.83 -9.00
N PHE A 83 20.38 15.38 -8.88
CA PHE A 83 20.57 16.73 -8.35
C PHE A 83 20.30 17.82 -9.39
N ARG A 84 20.31 17.49 -10.69
CA ARG A 84 20.02 18.41 -11.79
C ARG A 84 19.11 17.75 -12.81
N ALA A 85 18.22 18.54 -13.42
CA ALA A 85 17.44 18.09 -14.57
C ALA A 85 18.40 17.65 -15.70
N GLN A 86 18.09 16.53 -16.36
CA GLN A 86 18.89 15.94 -17.44
C GLN A 86 20.29 15.42 -17.05
N ASP A 87 20.70 15.52 -15.78
CA ASP A 87 21.94 14.92 -15.29
C ASP A 87 21.65 13.55 -14.67
N THR A 88 21.75 12.51 -15.50
CA THR A 88 21.36 11.15 -15.14
C THR A 88 22.48 10.33 -14.52
N GLN A 89 23.73 10.84 -14.52
CA GLN A 89 24.91 10.08 -14.14
C GLN A 89 25.62 10.64 -12.91
N SER A 90 25.52 11.95 -12.65
CA SER A 90 26.22 12.54 -11.52
C SER A 90 25.75 11.96 -10.19
N ARG A 91 26.75 11.58 -9.37
CA ARG A 91 26.55 11.01 -8.02
C ARG A 91 25.71 9.73 -7.99
N GLN A 92 25.47 9.09 -9.13
CA GLN A 92 24.83 7.77 -9.19
C GLN A 92 25.81 6.63 -8.88
N MET A 93 27.11 6.91 -8.92
CA MET A 93 28.16 6.01 -8.44
C MET A 93 28.54 6.36 -7.00
N MET A 94 28.65 5.33 -6.16
CA MET A 94 29.11 5.44 -4.77
C MET A 94 30.49 4.77 -4.64
N PRO A 95 31.60 5.51 -4.85
CA PRO A 95 32.93 4.96 -4.60
C PRO A 95 33.13 4.84 -3.09
N ILE A 96 33.29 3.62 -2.59
CA ILE A 96 33.60 3.36 -1.18
C ILE A 96 35.10 3.02 -1.10
N PRO A 97 35.97 3.93 -0.63
CA PRO A 97 37.40 3.64 -0.52
C PRO A 97 37.65 2.58 0.55
N ARG A 98 38.62 1.69 0.30
CA ARG A 98 39.05 0.68 1.29
C ARG A 98 39.50 1.36 2.58
N GLY A 99 39.04 0.86 3.72
CA GLY A 99 39.34 1.42 5.04
C GLY A 99 38.68 2.78 5.32
N ASN A 100 37.72 3.21 4.50
CA ASN A 100 37.01 4.47 4.67
C ASN A 100 35.50 4.31 4.48
N ARG A 101 34.78 5.41 4.70
CA ARG A 101 33.33 5.51 4.59
C ARG A 101 32.91 6.61 3.63
N ILE A 102 31.75 6.42 3.02
CA ILE A 102 31.05 7.42 2.21
C ILE A 102 29.62 7.58 2.73
N ALA A 103 29.12 8.81 2.73
CA ALA A 103 27.72 9.10 2.99
C ALA A 103 27.02 9.41 1.66
N THR A 104 25.86 8.81 1.43
CA THR A 104 24.99 9.13 0.30
C THR A 104 23.58 9.40 0.79
N VAL A 105 22.98 10.46 0.27
CA VAL A 105 21.58 10.77 0.55
C VAL A 105 20.72 9.96 -0.40
N LEU A 106 19.83 9.14 0.16
CA LEU A 106 18.84 8.41 -0.59
C LEU A 106 17.51 9.15 -0.55
N GLN A 107 16.82 9.15 -1.68
CA GLN A 107 15.45 9.61 -1.77
C GLN A 107 14.50 8.42 -1.74
N VAL A 108 13.42 8.55 -0.96
CA VAL A 108 12.38 7.54 -0.80
C VAL A 108 11.04 8.10 -1.22
N THR A 109 10.43 7.47 -2.21
CA THR A 109 9.03 7.71 -2.58
C THR A 109 8.16 6.68 -1.88
N ARG A 110 7.09 7.15 -1.23
CA ARG A 110 6.12 6.31 -0.52
C ARG A 110 4.75 6.43 -1.18
N GLY A 111 4.12 5.28 -1.43
CA GLY A 111 2.71 5.18 -1.79
C GLY A 111 1.96 4.39 -0.73
N ASN A 112 0.82 4.90 -0.28
CA ASN A 112 -0.07 4.20 0.68
C ASN A 112 0.61 3.80 2.02
N PHE A 113 1.73 4.44 2.37
CA PHE A 113 2.49 4.21 3.59
C PHE A 113 3.13 5.51 4.09
N GLY A 114 2.98 5.81 5.38
CA GLY A 114 3.55 7.01 6.01
C GLY A 114 4.29 6.74 7.31
N GLY A 115 4.59 5.46 7.60
CA GLY A 115 5.29 5.07 8.82
C GLY A 115 6.82 5.20 8.72
N PRO A 116 7.53 4.85 9.80
CA PRO A 116 8.99 4.79 9.79
C PRO A 116 9.50 3.66 8.89
N LEU A 117 10.72 3.82 8.37
CA LEU A 117 11.35 2.88 7.43
C LEU A 117 12.71 2.40 7.95
N LYS A 118 13.01 1.13 7.69
CA LYS A 118 14.35 0.56 7.88
C LYS A 118 14.96 0.24 6.52
N PHE A 119 16.17 0.71 6.32
CA PHE A 119 16.99 0.35 5.17
C PHE A 119 17.58 -1.04 5.39
N ALA A 120 17.46 -1.91 4.39
CA ALA A 120 18.04 -3.24 4.39
C ALA A 120 18.91 -3.41 3.15
N ALA A 121 20.02 -4.13 3.27
CA ALA A 121 20.90 -4.37 2.14
C ALA A 121 21.15 -5.88 2.06
N ASP A 122 20.34 -6.55 1.26
CA ASP A 122 20.26 -8.01 1.27
C ASP A 122 21.48 -8.70 0.63
N LYS A 123 22.34 -7.95 -0.09
CA LYS A 123 23.49 -8.47 -0.84
C LYS A 123 24.64 -7.47 -0.93
N LEU A 124 25.13 -6.94 0.19
CA LEU A 124 26.34 -6.13 0.18
C LEU A 124 27.57 -7.00 -0.13
N PRO A 125 28.56 -6.49 -0.91
CA PRO A 125 29.82 -7.17 -1.10
C PRO A 125 30.55 -7.40 0.22
N ASP A 126 31.34 -8.46 0.28
CA ASP A 126 32.14 -8.78 1.45
C ASP A 126 33.06 -7.62 1.83
N GLY A 127 33.07 -7.29 3.12
CA GLY A 127 33.82 -6.16 3.64
C GLY A 127 33.11 -4.81 3.59
N ILE A 128 31.88 -4.71 3.07
CA ILE A 128 31.07 -3.49 3.11
C ILE A 128 29.96 -3.60 4.16
N THR A 129 29.88 -2.60 5.04
CA THR A 129 28.80 -2.44 6.01
C THR A 129 27.98 -1.18 5.71
N MET A 130 26.66 -1.29 5.86
CA MET A 130 25.74 -0.16 5.74
C MET A 130 25.27 0.27 7.12
N HIS A 131 25.49 1.54 7.43
CA HIS A 131 24.98 2.21 8.61
C HIS A 131 23.83 3.13 8.20
N ALA A 132 22.62 2.73 8.59
CA ALA A 132 21.42 3.52 8.38
C ALA A 132 20.58 3.48 9.65
N ALA A 133 20.30 4.66 10.22
CA ALA A 133 19.34 4.77 11.30
C ALA A 133 17.91 4.58 10.77
N GLU A 134 16.96 4.34 11.68
CA GLU A 134 15.55 4.29 11.32
C GLU A 134 15.09 5.66 10.79
N MET A 135 14.50 5.65 9.60
CA MET A 135 14.07 6.86 8.93
C MET A 135 12.72 7.31 9.52
N PRO A 136 12.61 8.55 10.02
CA PRO A 136 11.37 9.10 10.53
C PRO A 136 10.26 9.17 9.45
N PRO A 137 8.98 9.19 9.86
CA PRO A 137 7.88 9.47 8.94
C PRO A 137 8.00 10.90 8.38
N ASN A 138 7.36 11.13 7.22
CA ASN A 138 7.26 12.46 6.58
C ASN A 138 8.57 13.13 6.13
N ILE A 139 9.67 12.37 6.04
CA ILE A 139 10.92 12.82 5.40
C ILE A 139 11.13 11.98 4.15
N ASP A 140 11.55 12.57 3.02
CA ASP A 140 11.78 11.87 1.76
C ASP A 140 13.27 11.68 1.43
N ARG A 141 14.18 12.38 2.12
CA ARG A 141 15.64 12.29 1.93
C ARG A 141 16.33 11.86 3.22
N PHE A 142 17.15 10.82 3.15
CA PHE A 142 17.85 10.30 4.33
C PHE A 142 19.31 9.94 4.03
N PRO A 143 20.28 10.35 4.86
CA PRO A 143 21.67 9.98 4.69
C PRO A 143 21.89 8.52 5.12
N VAL A 144 22.54 7.75 4.26
CA VAL A 144 23.02 6.39 4.53
C VAL A 144 24.52 6.38 4.37
N VAL A 145 25.22 5.76 5.33
CA VAL A 145 26.68 5.66 5.33
C VAL A 145 27.09 4.24 4.98
N PHE A 146 28.01 4.10 4.04
CA PHE A 146 28.63 2.84 3.69
C PHE A 146 30.10 2.88 4.12
N GLU A 147 30.56 1.82 4.76
CA GLU A 147 31.93 1.66 5.22
C GLU A 147 32.54 0.41 4.60
N ALA A 148 33.77 0.50 4.10
CA ALA A 148 34.52 -0.65 3.60
C ALA A 148 35.70 -0.95 4.51
N LYS A 149 35.86 -2.23 4.88
CA LYS A 149 37.06 -2.74 5.54
C LYS A 149 38.28 -2.60 4.61
N PRO A 150 39.50 -2.44 5.15
CA PRO A 150 40.72 -2.39 4.34
C PRO A 150 40.91 -3.62 3.43
N GLU A 151 40.41 -4.78 3.87
CA GLU A 151 40.53 -6.08 3.19
C GLU A 151 39.40 -6.36 2.18
N ALA A 152 38.57 -5.37 1.84
CA ALA A 152 37.45 -5.57 0.92
C ALA A 152 37.92 -5.85 -0.53
N ASP A 153 37.54 -6.99 -1.07
CA ASP A 153 37.82 -7.40 -2.46
C ASP A 153 36.60 -7.17 -3.37
N TRP A 154 36.77 -6.36 -4.44
CA TRP A 154 35.70 -6.03 -5.41
C TRP A 154 36.30 -5.83 -6.82
N PRO A 155 35.52 -5.98 -7.93
CA PRO A 155 34.23 -5.31 -8.18
C PRO A 155 33.03 -6.26 -8.20
N GLN A 156 32.11 -6.14 -7.25
CA GLN A 156 30.81 -6.85 -7.29
C GLN A 156 29.65 -5.85 -7.30
N ARG A 157 28.65 -6.11 -8.15
CA ARG A 157 27.40 -5.32 -8.24
C ARG A 157 26.44 -5.77 -7.14
N TRP A 158 25.88 -4.80 -6.41
CA TRP A 158 24.93 -5.07 -5.32
C TRP A 158 23.65 -4.25 -5.45
N SER A 159 22.61 -4.65 -4.72
CA SER A 159 21.30 -3.99 -4.69
C SER A 159 20.88 -3.75 -3.24
N MET A 160 20.22 -2.62 -3.01
CA MET A 160 19.66 -2.28 -1.70
C MET A 160 18.13 -2.35 -1.76
N SER A 161 17.52 -2.75 -0.65
CA SER A 161 16.06 -2.80 -0.50
C SER A 161 15.63 -1.87 0.64
N THR A 162 14.39 -1.41 0.60
CA THR A 162 13.79 -0.73 1.75
C THR A 162 12.56 -1.51 2.15
N SER A 163 12.46 -1.74 3.45
CA SER A 163 11.32 -2.43 4.02
C SER A 163 10.58 -1.48 4.96
N PRO A 164 9.24 -1.50 4.96
CA PRO A 164 8.48 -0.91 6.06
C PRO A 164 9.00 -1.50 7.37
N THR A 165 9.28 -0.67 8.38
CA THR A 165 9.46 -1.22 9.72
C THR A 165 8.18 -1.99 10.04
N PRO A 166 8.24 -3.29 10.43
CA PRO A 166 7.05 -4.08 10.70
C PRO A 166 6.32 -3.49 11.90
N THR A 167 5.43 -2.55 11.64
CA THR A 167 4.40 -2.14 12.58
C THR A 167 3.27 -3.13 12.36
N ARG A 168 3.00 -3.95 13.39
CA ARG A 168 1.97 -5.00 13.44
C ARG A 168 0.77 -4.72 12.50
N ARG A 169 0.80 -5.22 11.27
CA ARG A 169 -0.27 -5.02 10.29
C ARG A 169 -0.92 -6.35 9.94
N LYS A 170 -2.24 -6.35 10.08
CA LYS A 170 -3.14 -7.47 9.83
C LYS A 170 -3.39 -7.60 8.34
N THR A 171 -3.07 -8.77 7.81
CA THR A 171 -3.32 -9.18 6.43
C THR A 171 -4.83 -9.31 6.20
N PHE A 172 -5.38 -8.65 5.20
CA PHE A 172 -6.76 -8.84 4.75
C PHE A 172 -6.80 -9.73 3.51
N ALA A 173 -7.63 -10.77 3.54
CA ALA A 173 -7.98 -11.54 2.35
C ALA A 173 -9.06 -10.80 1.55
N ALA A 174 -8.81 -10.57 0.26
CA ALA A 174 -9.81 -10.03 -0.66
C ALA A 174 -10.78 -11.15 -1.08
N SER A 175 -12.07 -10.94 -0.91
CA SER A 175 -13.15 -11.80 -1.42
C SER A 175 -13.99 -10.96 -2.38
N SER A 176 -14.01 -11.35 -3.66
CA SER A 176 -14.91 -10.79 -4.66
C SER A 176 -16.33 -11.37 -4.46
N ALA A 177 -17.32 -10.50 -4.27
CA ALA A 177 -18.71 -10.90 -4.23
C ALA A 177 -19.40 -10.50 -5.53
N THR A 178 -19.62 -11.48 -6.42
CA THR A 178 -20.55 -11.35 -7.55
C THR A 178 -21.88 -11.94 -7.09
N ARG A 179 -22.93 -11.12 -6.96
CA ARG A 179 -24.30 -11.61 -6.80
C ARG A 179 -25.18 -11.05 -7.91
N SER A 180 -25.63 -11.95 -8.76
CA SER A 180 -26.73 -11.76 -9.70
C SER A 180 -28.00 -12.40 -9.09
N ARG A 181 -29.14 -11.71 -9.26
CA ARG A 181 -30.54 -12.06 -8.92
C ARG A 181 -31.12 -11.46 -7.61
N TRP A 182 -31.83 -10.34 -7.85
CA TRP A 182 -33.23 -10.02 -7.52
C TRP A 182 -33.77 -9.81 -6.10
N CYS A 183 -34.62 -8.78 -6.06
CA CYS A 183 -35.56 -8.30 -5.04
C CYS A 183 -34.95 -7.62 -3.80
N ALA A 184 -35.21 -6.31 -3.70
CA ALA A 184 -35.06 -5.40 -2.55
C ALA A 184 -34.37 -6.02 -1.32
N ALA A 185 -33.06 -6.25 -1.42
CA ALA A 185 -32.30 -6.84 -0.33
C ALA A 185 -31.05 -6.00 -0.08
N ARG A 186 -31.05 -5.38 1.10
CA ARG A 186 -29.89 -4.84 1.81
C ARG A 186 -28.67 -5.77 1.59
N ALA A 187 -27.81 -5.41 0.63
CA ALA A 187 -26.63 -6.21 0.33
C ALA A 187 -25.63 -6.08 1.48
N THR A 188 -25.69 -7.04 2.40
CA THR A 188 -24.77 -7.17 3.53
C THR A 188 -23.63 -8.08 3.09
N GLY A 189 -22.58 -7.52 2.49
CA GLY A 189 -21.35 -8.27 2.20
C GLY A 189 -20.60 -8.54 3.50
N PHE A 190 -20.49 -9.80 3.90
CA PHE A 190 -19.75 -10.21 5.10
C PHE A 190 -18.30 -10.51 4.75
N PHE A 191 -17.37 -9.86 5.45
CA PHE A 191 -15.96 -10.24 5.47
C PHE A 191 -15.60 -10.77 6.86
N THR A 192 -15.13 -12.02 6.93
CA THR A 192 -14.60 -12.65 8.14
C THR A 192 -13.08 -12.66 8.07
N GLY A 193 -12.41 -12.03 9.03
CA GLY A 193 -10.97 -12.25 9.26
C GLY A 193 -10.71 -13.65 9.85
N PRO A 194 -9.51 -14.22 9.67
CA PRO A 194 -9.22 -15.56 10.17
C PRO A 194 -9.26 -15.64 11.70
N LYS A 195 -9.99 -16.62 12.22
CA LYS A 195 -9.86 -17.11 13.61
C LYS A 195 -8.50 -17.81 13.71
N SER A 196 -7.67 -17.38 14.66
CA SER A 196 -6.53 -18.15 15.14
C SER A 196 -7.02 -19.51 15.64
N ILE A 197 -6.62 -20.59 14.98
CA ILE A 197 -6.73 -21.96 15.51
C ILE A 197 -5.56 -22.13 16.46
N GLY A 198 -5.85 -22.15 17.77
CA GLY A 198 -4.90 -22.58 18.79
C GLY A 198 -4.86 -24.11 18.82
N LEU A 199 -3.68 -24.68 18.66
CA LEU A 199 -3.39 -26.07 19.00
C LEU A 199 -3.24 -26.17 20.53
N PRO A 200 -3.83 -27.17 21.20
CA PRO A 200 -3.53 -27.45 22.60
C PRO A 200 -2.17 -28.17 22.72
N SER A 201 -1.33 -27.69 23.63
CA SER A 201 -0.10 -28.34 24.06
C SER A 201 -0.41 -29.65 24.83
N PRO A 202 0.43 -30.70 24.71
CA PRO A 202 0.52 -31.72 25.75
C PRO A 202 1.29 -31.22 26.99
#